data_AF-A0A934Q4M8-F1
#
_entry.id   AF-A0A934Q4M8-F1
#
_cell.length_a   1.000
_cell.length_b   1.000
_cell.length_c   1.000
_cell.angle_alpha   90.00
_cell.angle_beta   90.00
_cell.angle_gamma   90.00
#
_symmetry.space_group_name_H-M   'P 1'
#
loop_
_entity.id
_entity.type
_entity.pdbx_description
1 polymer ?
#
loop_
_entity_poly.entity_id
_entity_poly.type
_entity_poly.pdbx_seq_one_letter_code
_entity_poly.pdbx_strand_id
1 'polypeptide(L)' 'MESWKFRRQHPIGPFFADFACVEPGLGIELDGGQHAEAEAQDARRQRFMQEEGFRTLRFWTTTC' A
#
# COMPACT_ATOMS: atom_id res chain seq x y z
N MET A 1 -9.64 23.07 6.69
CA MET A 1 -8.83 22.12 5.90
C MET A 1 -8.37 21.05 6.86
N GLU A 2 -8.84 19.81 6.68
CA GLU A 2 -8.40 18.68 7.50
C GLU A 2 -6.99 18.28 7.08
N SER A 3 -6.09 18.17 8.05
CA SER A 3 -4.72 17.73 7.83
C SER A 3 -4.64 16.21 8.02
N TRP A 4 -4.53 15.47 6.92
CA TRP A 4 -4.40 14.02 6.94
C TRP A 4 -2.99 13.60 7.36
N LYS A 5 -2.88 12.74 8.39
CA LYS A 5 -1.59 12.26 8.88
C LYS A 5 -1.15 11.00 8.13
N PHE A 6 -0.01 11.10 7.44
CA PHE A 6 0.63 9.96 6.80
C PHE A 6 1.73 9.40 7.70
N ARG A 7 1.75 8.07 7.83
CA ARG A 7 2.79 7.31 8.51
C ARG A 7 3.61 6.57 7.47
N ARG A 8 4.91 6.44 7.70
CA ARG A 8 5.80 5.62 6.88
C ARG A 8 5.88 4.20 7.41
N GLN A 9 6.02 3.22 6.51
CA GLN A 9 6.18 1.79 6.82
C GLN A 9 5.14 1.30 7.84
N HIS A 10 3.87 1.53 7.53
CA HIS A 10 2.77 1.21 8.45
C HIS A 10 2.40 -0.28 8.35
N PRO A 11 2.40 -1.03 9.46
CA PRO A 11 1.91 -2.40 9.46
C PRO A 11 0.39 -2.44 9.30
N ILE A 12 -0.07 -3.31 8.40
CA ILE A 12 -1.48 -3.65 8.17
C ILE A 12 -1.55 -5.18 8.18
N GLY A 13 -1.82 -5.73 9.37
CA GLY A 13 -1.76 -7.17 9.62
C GLY A 13 -0.39 -7.76 9.28
N PRO A 14 -0.30 -8.79 8.42
CA PRO A 14 0.96 -9.40 8.02
C PRO A 14 1.72 -8.61 6.93
N PHE A 15 1.15 -7.50 6.44
CA PHE A 15 1.74 -6.68 5.37
C PHE A 15 2.18 -5.31 5.88
N PHE A 16 3.02 -4.63 5.09
CA PHE A 16 3.47 -3.27 5.36
C PHE A 16 3.20 -2.39 4.15
N ALA A 17 2.64 -1.21 4.38
CA ALA A 17 2.52 -0.16 3.36
C ALA A 17 3.64 0.88 3.53
N ASP A 18 4.26 1.33 2.43
CA ASP A 18 5.33 2.33 2.48
C ASP A 18 4.87 3.64 3.11
N PHE A 19 3.64 4.03 2.79
CA PHE A 19 2.92 5.09 3.47
C PHE A 19 1.48 4.67 3.77
N ALA A 20 0.94 5.09 4.91
CA ALA A 20 -0.47 4.91 5.20
C ALA A 20 -1.08 6.12 5.89
N CYS A 21 -2.30 6.47 5.50
CA CYS A 21 -3.17 7.35 6.25
C CYS A 21 -4.28 6.49 6.88
N VAL A 22 -4.27 6.39 8.21
CA VAL A 22 -5.18 5.51 8.93
C VAL A 22 -6.60 6.07 8.95
N GLU A 23 -6.74 7.40 9.03
CA GLU A 23 -8.05 8.05 9.14
C GLU A 23 -8.98 7.76 7.94
N PRO A 24 -8.53 7.86 6.67
CA PRO A 24 -9.33 7.49 5.50
C PRO A 24 -9.08 6.05 5.04
N GLY A 25 -8.21 5.28 5.72
CA GLY A 25 -7.82 3.94 5.28
C GLY A 25 -7.14 3.94 3.91
N LEU A 26 -6.06 4.70 3.74
CA LEU A 26 -5.31 4.78 2.47
C LEU A 26 -3.89 4.26 2.66
N GLY A 27 -3.52 3.19 1.97
CA GLY A 27 -2.15 2.69 1.84
C GLY A 27 -1.54 3.13 0.51
N ILE A 28 -0.26 3.48 0.51
CA ILE A 28 0.52 3.79 -0.69
C ILE A 28 1.76 2.89 -0.67
N GLU A 29 2.00 2.23 -1.80
CA GLU A 29 3.18 1.39 -2.04
C GLU A 29 4.00 1.95 -3.22
N LEU A 30 5.32 1.94 -3.10
CA LEU A 30 6.26 2.33 -4.16
C LEU A 30 6.91 1.08 -4.75
N ASP A 31 6.71 0.84 -6.04
CA ASP A 31 7.26 -0.30 -6.75
C ASP A 31 8.57 0.08 -7.48
N GLY A 32 9.63 -0.68 -7.20
CA GLY A 32 10.99 -0.49 -7.70
C GLY A 32 11.27 -1.14 -9.07
N GLY A 33 10.25 -1.42 -9.87
CA GLY A 33 10.42 -1.85 -11.26
C GLY A 33 10.86 -3.31 -11.48
N GLN A 34 11.00 -4.11 -10.42
CA GLN A 34 11.35 -5.54 -10.51
C GLN A 34 10.20 -6.50 -10.22
N HIS A 35 8.99 -6.01 -9.88
CA HIS A 35 7.90 -6.84 -9.38
C HIS A 35 6.81 -7.20 -10.41
N ALA A 36 7.18 -7.45 -11.68
CA ALA A 36 6.23 -7.95 -12.67
C ALA A 36 5.74 -9.39 -12.41
N GLU A 37 6.42 -10.17 -11.57
CA GLU A 37 6.10 -11.60 -11.32
C GLU A 37 5.16 -11.86 -10.12
N ALA A 38 4.65 -10.83 -9.44
CA ALA A 38 3.95 -10.97 -8.15
C ALA A 38 2.41 -10.92 -8.20
N GLU A 39 1.77 -10.93 -9.37
CA GLU A 39 0.32 -10.68 -9.51
C GLU A 39 -0.58 -11.60 -8.66
N ALA A 40 -0.26 -12.90 -8.55
CA ALA A 40 -1.07 -13.83 -7.76
C ALA A 40 -0.93 -13.64 -6.23
N GLN A 41 0.24 -13.16 -5.78
CA GLN A 41 0.47 -12.82 -4.37
C GLN A 41 -0.15 -11.47 -4.03
N ASP A 42 -0.26 -10.60 -5.04
CA ASP A 42 -0.84 -9.27 -4.96
C ASP A 42 -2.34 -9.30 -4.63
N ALA A 43 -3.11 -10.16 -5.31
CA ALA A 43 -4.56 -10.24 -5.10
C ALA A 43 -4.94 -10.60 -3.64
N ARG A 44 -4.18 -11.50 -2.99
CA ARG A 44 -4.40 -11.85 -1.58
C ARG A 44 -4.08 -10.69 -0.65
N ARG A 45 -2.97 -9.99 -0.91
CA ARG A 45 -2.59 -8.78 -0.15
C ARG A 45 -3.67 -7.71 -0.29
N GLN A 46 -4.08 -7.42 -1.53
CA GLN A 46 -5.05 -6.38 -1.81
C GLN A 46 -6.40 -6.68 -1.13
N ARG A 47 -6.86 -7.94 -1.19
CA ARG A 47 -8.08 -8.36 -0.49
C ARG A 47 -7.95 -8.20 1.03
N PHE A 48 -6.84 -8.64 1.62
CA PHE A 48 -6.61 -8.48 3.05
C PHE A 48 -6.61 -7.00 3.47
N MET A 49 -5.90 -6.14 2.74
CA MET A 49 -5.88 -4.71 3.05
C MET A 49 -7.27 -4.09 2.93
N GLN A 50 -8.07 -4.48 1.94
CA GLN A 50 -9.47 -4.04 1.82
C GLN A 50 -10.34 -4.51 2.98
N GLU A 51 -10.17 -5.75 3.45
CA GLU A 51 -10.88 -6.28 4.63
C GLU A 51 -10.50 -5.53 5.91
N GLU A 52 -9.26 -5.08 6.03
CA GLU A 52 -8.79 -4.19 7.11
C GLU A 52 -9.21 -2.72 6.92
N GLY A 53 -9.99 -2.40 5.88
CA GLY A 53 -10.49 -1.05 5.61
C GLY A 53 -9.51 -0.14 4.87
N PHE A 54 -8.42 -0.69 4.31
CA PHE A 54 -7.43 0.05 3.54
C PHE A 54 -7.64 -0.10 2.03
N ARG A 55 -7.64 1.03 1.33
CA ARG A 55 -7.44 1.10 -0.11
C ARG A 55 -5.96 1.29 -0.42
N THR A 56 -5.39 0.44 -1.26
CA THR A 56 -3.97 0.52 -1.63
C THR A 56 -3.80 1.16 -3.01
N LEU A 57 -2.93 2.16 -3.10
CA LEU A 57 -2.46 2.76 -4.34
C LEU A 57 -0.99 2.40 -4.55
N ARG A 58 -0.65 1.89 -5.73
CA ARG A 58 0.73 1.55 -6.09
C ARG A 58 1.24 2.51 -7.14
N PHE A 59 2.45 3.03 -6.94
CA PHE A 59 3.14 3.86 -7.90
C PHE A 59 4.40 3.16 -8.38
N TRP A 60 4.57 3.05 -9.69
CA TRP A 60 5.80 2.55 -10.28
C TRP A 60 6.83 3.67 -10.35
N THR A 61 8.06 3.41 -9.91
CA THR A 61 9.18 4.29 -10.19
C THR A 61 9.98 3.72 -11.36
N THR A 62 9.98 4.43 -12.49
CA THR A 62 10.85 4.09 -13.62
C THR A 62 12.24 4.62 -13.30
N THR A 63 13.10 3.76 -12.77
CA THR A 63 14.53 4.05 -12.71
C THR A 63 15.15 3.52 -14.00
N CYS A 64 15.62 4.42 -14.87
CA CYS A 64 16.49 4.07 -16.00
C CYS A 64 17.92 3.80 -15.51
#